data_AF-R6WRL8-F1
#
_entry.id   AF-R6WRL8-F1
#
_cell.length_a   1.000
_cell.length_b   1.000
_cell.length_c   1.000
_cell.angle_alpha   90.00
_cell.angle_beta   90.00
_cell.angle_gamma   90.00
#
_symmetry.space_group_name_H-M   'P 1'
#
loop_
_entity.id
_entity.type
_entity.pdbx_description
1 polymer ?
#
loop_
_entity_poly.entity_id
_entity_poly.type
_entity_poly.pdbx_seq_one_letter_code
_entity_poly.pdbx_strand_id
1 'polypeptide(L)' 'MEVYKVGKKYSEHPGILQAGDMTTESIVAKLMWILGQTNDQKEIRKMFYQTINHDRLLED' A
#
# COMPACT_ATOMS: atom_id res chain seq x y z
N MET A 1 4.34 -6.65 9.58
CA MET A 1 3.62 -7.85 10.09
C MET A 1 4.03 -9.11 9.31
N GLU A 2 4.90 -9.96 9.87
CA GLU A 2 5.51 -11.13 9.21
C GLU A 2 5.01 -12.49 9.78
N VAL A 3 3.71 -12.68 10.01
CA VAL A 3 3.30 -13.80 10.88
C VAL A 3 3.10 -15.15 10.15
N TYR A 4 3.06 -15.21 8.81
CA TYR A 4 2.82 -16.49 8.10
C TYR A 4 3.76 -16.74 6.91
N LYS A 5 4.32 -17.96 6.85
CA LYS A 5 5.23 -18.44 5.77
C LYS A 5 4.65 -18.33 4.35
N VAL A 6 3.32 -18.27 4.21
CA VAL A 6 2.64 -18.12 2.91
C VAL A 6 2.66 -16.67 2.44
N GLY A 7 2.41 -15.71 3.35
CA GLY A 7 2.47 -14.28 3.05
C GLY A 7 3.87 -13.82 2.65
N LYS A 8 4.93 -14.42 3.24
CA LYS A 8 6.33 -14.09 2.95
C LYS A 8 6.71 -14.25 1.47
N LYS A 9 6.16 -15.27 0.78
CA LYS A 9 6.45 -15.50 -0.64
C LYS A 9 5.90 -14.38 -1.54
N TYR A 10 4.88 -13.68 -1.08
CA TYR A 10 4.18 -12.64 -1.84
C TYR A 10 4.51 -11.23 -1.34
N SER A 11 4.91 -11.09 -0.07
CA SER A 11 5.24 -9.81 0.56
C SER A 11 6.43 -9.12 -0.11
N GLU A 12 7.36 -9.90 -0.66
CA GLU A 12 8.56 -9.41 -1.35
C GLU A 12 8.34 -9.21 -2.86
N HIS A 13 7.16 -9.55 -3.39
CA HIS A 13 6.89 -9.42 -4.81
C HIS A 13 6.72 -7.94 -5.19
N PRO A 14 7.46 -7.40 -6.18
CA PRO A 14 7.48 -5.96 -6.47
C PRO A 14 6.12 -5.38 -6.89
N GLY A 15 5.22 -6.22 -7.42
CA GLY A 15 3.85 -5.83 -7.78
C GLY A 15 2.83 -5.88 -6.65
N ILE A 16 3.21 -6.29 -5.43
CA ILE A 16 2.29 -6.40 -4.30
C ILE A 16 2.49 -5.21 -3.35
N LEU A 17 1.40 -4.45 -3.15
CA LEU A 17 1.36 -3.33 -2.24
C LEU A 17 0.80 -3.79 -0.89
N GLN A 18 1.60 -3.63 0.16
CA GLN A 18 1.21 -4.01 1.52
C GLN A 18 0.48 -2.85 2.19
N ALA A 19 -0.82 -3.05 2.40
CA ALA A 19 -1.69 -2.06 3.01
C ALA A 19 -1.45 -1.88 4.52
N GLY A 20 -0.84 -2.86 5.19
CA GLY A 20 -0.57 -2.79 6.62
C GLY A 20 -1.87 -2.75 7.43
N ASP A 21 -2.06 -1.65 8.15
CA ASP A 21 -3.15 -1.36 9.08
C ASP A 21 -4.28 -0.52 8.49
N MET A 22 -4.20 -0.13 7.20
CA MET A 22 -5.27 0.61 6.53
C MET A 22 -6.59 -0.15 6.53
N THR A 23 -7.71 0.58 6.69
CA THR A 23 -9.04 0.01 6.45
C THR A 23 -9.25 -0.28 4.96
N THR A 24 -10.15 -1.21 4.64
CA THR A 24 -10.41 -1.60 3.24
C THR A 24 -10.92 -0.42 2.41
N GLU A 25 -11.77 0.42 3.01
CA GLU A 25 -12.31 1.64 2.40
C GLU A 25 -11.19 2.63 2.08
N SER A 26 -10.24 2.80 3.01
CA SER A 26 -9.08 3.68 2.82
C SER A 26 -8.19 3.19 1.68
N ILE A 27 -7.95 1.86 1.59
CA ILE A 27 -7.16 1.25 0.51
C ILE A 27 -7.81 1.55 -0.84
N VAL A 28 -9.10 1.28 -1.00
CA VAL A 28 -9.81 1.45 -2.27
C VAL A 28 -9.84 2.92 -2.68
N ALA A 29 -10.22 3.82 -1.76
CA ALA A 29 -10.30 5.26 -2.04
C ALA A 29 -8.93 5.84 -2.41
N LYS A 30 -7.88 5.50 -1.65
CA LYS A 30 -6.52 5.96 -1.90
C LYS A 30 -6.00 5.44 -3.24
N LEU A 31 -6.22 4.15 -3.54
CA LEU A 31 -5.76 3.57 -4.80
C LEU A 31 -6.47 4.20 -6.01
N MET A 32 -7.79 4.40 -5.93
CA MET A 32 -8.53 5.11 -6.98
C MET A 32 -7.99 6.53 -7.20
N TRP A 33 -7.69 7.25 -6.12
CA TRP A 33 -7.12 8.59 -6.20
C TRP A 33 -5.72 8.60 -6.84
N ILE A 34 -4.83 7.70 -6.42
CA ILE A 34 -3.47 7.56 -6.97
C ILE A 34 -3.51 7.25 -8.48
N LEU A 35 -4.36 6.31 -8.89
CA LEU A 35 -4.51 5.93 -10.30
C LEU A 35 -5.07 7.07 -11.17
N GLY A 36 -5.76 8.05 -10.56
CA GLY A 36 -6.14 9.29 -11.23
C GLY A 36 -4.98 10.26 -11.46
N GLN A 37 -3.85 10.12 -10.74
CA GLN A 37 -2.68 11.00 -10.86
C GLN A 37 -1.61 10.43 -11.80
N THR A 38 -1.42 9.11 -11.81
CA THR A 38 -0.35 8.46 -12.58
C THR A 38 -0.64 7.00 -12.86
N ASN A 39 -0.02 6.49 -13.94
CA ASN A 39 0.02 5.07 -14.30
C ASN A 39 1.41 4.44 -14.13
N ASP A 40 2.41 5.21 -13.67
CA ASP A 40 3.75 4.68 -13.37
C ASP A 40 3.73 3.89 -12.06
N GLN A 41 4.04 2.60 -12.14
CA GLN A 41 4.09 1.67 -11.02
C GLN A 41 5.01 2.15 -9.88
N LYS A 42 6.12 2.82 -10.19
CA LYS A 42 7.05 3.34 -9.17
C LYS A 42 6.43 4.48 -8.38
N GLU A 43 5.79 5.42 -9.06
CA GLU A 43 5.10 6.54 -8.38
C GLU A 43 3.84 6.07 -7.66
N ILE A 44 3.07 5.12 -8.23
CA ILE A 44 1.94 4.49 -7.53
C ILE A 44 2.40 3.89 -6.21
N ARG A 45 3.50 3.12 -6.23
CA ARG A 45 4.07 2.52 -5.02
C ARG A 45 4.43 3.60 -4.00
N LYS A 46 5.18 4.62 -4.41
CA LYS A 46 5.60 5.72 -3.53
C LYS A 46 4.41 6.44 -2.89
N MET A 47 3.39 6.79 -3.68
CA MET A 47 2.18 7.45 -3.18
C MET A 47 1.35 6.55 -2.26
N PHE A 48 1.34 5.24 -2.50
CA PHE A 48 0.60 4.28 -1.66
C PHE A 48 1.19 4.16 -0.25
N TYR A 49 2.53 4.21 -0.11
CA TYR A 49 3.21 4.17 1.19
C TYR A 49 3.33 5.52 1.88
N GLN A 50 3.17 6.63 1.17
CA GLN A 50 3.09 7.95 1.79
C GLN A 50 1.85 8.04 2.67
N THR A 51 2.00 8.32 3.97
CA THR A 51 0.86 8.56 4.85
C THR A 51 0.09 9.80 4.40
N ILE A 52 -1.23 9.65 4.25
CA ILE A 52 -2.15 10.74 3.96
C ILE A 52 -3.14 10.81 5.11
N ASN A 53 -3.07 11.90 5.87
CA ASN A 53 -3.85 12.08 7.10
C ASN A 53 -3.50 10.98 8.14
N HIS A 54 -4.40 10.03 8.35
CA HIS A 54 -4.26 8.90 9.29
C HIS A 54 -4.70 7.58 8.64
N ASP A 55 -4.53 7.48 7.32
CA ASP A 55 -4.92 6.29 6.58
C ASP A 55 -4.13 5.05 7.01
N ARG A 56 -2.83 5.22 7.28
CA ARG A 56 -1.91 4.20 7.82
C ARG A 56 -1.04 4.77 8.94
N LEU A 57 -0.61 3.93 9.88
CA LEU A 57 0.41 4.30 10.86
C LEU A 57 1.78 4.45 10.16
N LEU A 58 2.56 5.43 10.61
CA LEU A 58 3.97 5.53 10.27
C LEU A 58 4.69 4.34 10.92
N GLU A 59 5.31 3.49 10.12
CA GLU A 59 6.29 2.54 10.65
C GLU A 59 7.58 3.33 10.96
N ASP A 60 8.00 3.34 12.22
CA ASP A 60 9.27 3.93 12.70
C ASP A 60 10.51 3.24 12.09
#